data_AF-A0A7J5VUR4-F1
#
_entry.id   AF-A0A7J5VUR4-F1
#
_cell.length_a   1.000
_cell.length_b   1.000
_cell.length_c   1.000
_cell.angle_alpha   90.00
_cell.angle_beta   90.00
_cell.angle_gamma   90.00
#
_symmetry.space_group_name_H-M   'P 1'
#
loop_
_entity.id
_entity.type
_entity.pdbx_description
1 polymer ?
#
loop_
_entity_poly.entity_id
_entity_poly.type
_entity_poly.pdbx_seq_one_letter_code
_entity_poly.pdbx_strand_id
1 'polypeptide(L)'
;MTTTPQIIKDQEFQVKFRGYDPLEVKAYLDELAEEFFELQERCRLQVEDLQVLHEERAELEQQKYSLEAGGAEARKMAEELRQTGLLTEQKFAVLANEAEGLRNKIASLEREKEEQADAVTALEARLQKAKEATLQEKAEKEALGHKIALMEEQKREAKKDEVDFRSTLAVAQQFCDSMKQKSQQEAEELLQTAKAEIEAIRKAAHDELASLPEEISALQQKREEVRKVLRTTLETYLRNLDIFPEDKDGLSPWQDTDDLFQKMQILEDGTLAAEDMASINGEEPAVDSASSLEEESDLMSVFDGEDSDNDDEDAKGL
;
A
#
# COMPACT_ATOMS: atom_id res chain seq x y z
N MET A 1 -120.10 -57.56 75.92
CA MET A 1 -120.10 -56.11 76.28
C MET A 1 -119.01 -55.94 77.34
N THR A 2 -118.57 -54.76 77.75
CA THR A 2 -117.56 -54.72 78.85
C THR A 2 -118.26 -54.87 80.19
N THR A 3 -118.44 -56.11 80.63
CA THR A 3 -118.87 -56.42 81.98
C THR A 3 -117.83 -55.89 82.95
N THR A 4 -118.20 -54.78 83.57
CA THR A 4 -117.38 -54.14 84.58
C THR A 4 -117.58 -54.92 85.88
N PRO A 5 -116.57 -55.04 86.76
CA PRO A 5 -116.72 -55.69 88.06
C PRO A 5 -117.93 -55.19 88.87
N GLN A 6 -118.37 -53.95 88.63
CA GLN A 6 -119.56 -53.35 89.23
C GLN A 6 -120.88 -53.97 88.72
N ILE A 7 -120.99 -54.27 87.43
CA ILE A 7 -122.19 -54.90 86.83
C ILE A 7 -122.34 -56.34 87.38
N ILE A 8 -121.23 -57.04 87.60
CA ILE A 8 -121.22 -58.38 88.21
C ILE A 8 -121.75 -58.36 89.64
N LYS A 9 -121.38 -57.32 90.39
CA LYS A 9 -121.77 -57.14 91.78
C LYS A 9 -123.25 -56.80 91.93
N ASP A 10 -123.80 -56.06 90.98
CA ASP A 10 -125.16 -55.54 91.03
C ASP A 10 -126.18 -56.45 90.28
N GLN A 11 -125.78 -57.66 89.87
CA GLN A 11 -126.63 -58.63 89.15
C GLN A 11 -127.66 -59.30 90.07
N GLU A 12 -128.95 -59.18 89.72
CA GLU A 12 -130.06 -59.86 90.41
C GLU A 12 -130.54 -61.08 89.60
N PHE A 13 -131.01 -62.12 90.29
CA PHE A 13 -131.52 -63.37 89.69
C PHE A 13 -132.96 -63.65 90.16
N GLN A 14 -133.76 -64.31 89.32
CA GLN A 14 -135.12 -64.73 89.64
C GLN A 14 -135.13 -65.82 90.72
N VAL A 15 -136.16 -65.84 91.57
CA VAL A 15 -136.29 -66.77 92.69
C VAL A 15 -137.37 -67.83 92.39
N LYS A 16 -137.05 -69.12 92.59
CA LYS A 16 -137.96 -70.28 92.53
C LYS A 16 -138.21 -70.86 93.92
N PHE A 17 -139.08 -71.88 94.04
CA PHE A 17 -139.39 -72.52 95.33
C PHE A 17 -138.10 -73.06 95.94
N ARG A 18 -137.58 -72.33 96.93
CA ARG A 18 -136.34 -72.59 97.67
C ARG A 18 -135.02 -72.23 96.94
N GLY A 19 -134.92 -71.03 96.36
CA GLY A 19 -133.62 -70.43 95.95
C GLY A 19 -133.66 -69.65 94.62
N TYR A 20 -132.52 -69.16 94.14
CA TYR A 20 -132.40 -68.56 92.80
C TYR A 20 -132.60 -69.59 91.69
N ASP A 21 -133.07 -69.14 90.53
CA ASP A 21 -133.26 -69.97 89.34
C ASP A 21 -131.91 -70.54 88.88
N PRO A 22 -131.69 -71.86 88.98
CA PRO A 22 -130.42 -72.47 88.60
C PRO A 22 -130.08 -72.27 87.11
N LEU A 23 -131.09 -72.11 86.24
CA LEU A 23 -130.87 -71.92 84.81
C LEU A 23 -130.36 -70.52 84.48
N GLU A 24 -130.91 -69.49 85.11
CA GLU A 24 -130.52 -68.09 84.89
C GLU A 24 -129.13 -67.79 85.50
N VAL A 25 -128.87 -68.27 86.72
CA VAL A 25 -127.55 -68.17 87.35
C VAL A 25 -126.49 -68.88 86.51
N LYS A 26 -126.81 -70.07 85.97
CA LYS A 26 -125.88 -70.80 85.12
C LYS A 26 -125.63 -70.07 83.80
N ALA A 27 -126.68 -69.58 83.13
CA ALA A 27 -126.54 -68.82 81.88
C ALA A 27 -125.65 -67.57 82.08
N TYR A 28 -125.85 -66.84 83.18
CA TYR A 28 -125.02 -65.68 83.51
C TYR A 28 -123.57 -66.05 83.87
N LEU A 29 -123.36 -67.14 84.63
CA LEU A 29 -122.01 -67.62 84.94
C LEU A 29 -121.28 -68.14 83.69
N ASP A 30 -122.00 -68.75 82.74
CA ASP A 30 -121.46 -69.17 81.45
C ASP A 30 -121.05 -67.92 80.62
N GLU A 31 -121.91 -66.90 80.54
CA GLU A 31 -121.63 -65.63 79.84
C GLU A 31 -120.47 -64.84 80.49
N LEU A 32 -120.41 -64.80 81.83
CA LEU A 32 -119.32 -64.19 82.58
C LEU A 32 -118.00 -64.97 82.41
N ALA A 33 -118.05 -66.30 82.34
CA ALA A 33 -116.88 -67.13 82.08
C ALA A 33 -116.34 -66.90 80.67
N GLU A 34 -117.21 -66.75 79.67
CA GLU A 34 -116.82 -66.38 78.30
C GLU A 34 -116.12 -65.01 78.26
N GLU A 35 -116.70 -63.97 78.87
CA GLU A 35 -116.08 -62.64 78.87
C GLU A 35 -114.79 -62.57 79.73
N PHE A 36 -114.71 -63.33 80.82
CA PHE A 36 -113.46 -63.46 81.61
C PHE A 36 -112.37 -64.18 80.80
N PHE A 37 -112.74 -65.22 80.05
CA PHE A 37 -111.83 -65.90 79.13
C PHE A 37 -111.35 -64.95 78.03
N GLU A 38 -112.24 -64.20 77.39
CA GLU A 38 -111.87 -63.18 76.40
C GLU A 38 -110.94 -62.11 76.99
N LEU A 39 -111.22 -61.65 78.22
CA LEU A 39 -110.37 -60.68 78.91
C LEU A 39 -108.98 -61.25 79.23
N GLN A 40 -108.92 -62.48 79.73
CA GLN A 40 -107.67 -63.16 80.05
C GLN A 40 -106.84 -63.42 78.79
N GLU A 41 -107.48 -63.83 77.70
CA GLU A 41 -106.84 -64.05 76.41
C GLU A 41 -106.33 -62.75 75.81
N ARG A 42 -107.10 -61.65 75.90
CA ARG A 42 -106.64 -60.32 75.51
C ARG A 42 -105.44 -59.86 76.33
N CYS A 43 -105.44 -60.07 77.65
CA CYS A 43 -104.30 -59.76 78.51
C CYS A 43 -103.06 -60.60 78.13
N ARG A 44 -103.24 -61.89 77.81
CA ARG A 44 -102.17 -62.77 77.33
C ARG A 44 -101.55 -62.23 76.04
N LEU A 45 -102.39 -61.92 75.05
CA LEU A 45 -101.94 -61.35 73.76
C LEU A 45 -101.24 -60.00 73.94
N GLN A 46 -101.75 -59.12 74.81
CA GLN A 46 -101.11 -57.83 75.09
C GLN A 46 -99.73 -57.99 75.74
N VAL A 47 -99.55 -58.98 76.62
CA VAL A 47 -98.23 -59.27 77.21
C VAL A 47 -97.27 -59.78 76.14
N GLU A 48 -97.73 -60.64 75.24
CA GLU A 48 -96.93 -61.13 74.10
C GLU A 48 -96.55 -59.98 73.16
N ASP A 49 -97.48 -59.09 72.81
CA ASP A 49 -97.21 -57.91 71.99
C ASP A 49 -96.19 -56.97 72.67
N LEU A 50 -96.32 -56.74 73.98
CA LEU A 50 -95.36 -55.93 74.74
C LEU A 50 -93.98 -56.57 74.77
N GLN A 51 -93.89 -57.90 74.86
CA GLN A 51 -92.61 -58.62 74.79
C GLN A 51 -91.94 -58.43 73.44
N VAL A 52 -92.68 -58.63 72.34
CA VAL A 52 -92.17 -58.42 70.97
C VAL A 52 -91.70 -56.97 70.79
N LEU A 53 -92.52 -55.99 71.20
CA LEU A 53 -92.13 -54.57 71.12
C LEU A 53 -90.90 -54.24 71.96
N HIS A 54 -90.72 -54.88 73.12
CA HIS A 54 -89.54 -54.70 73.95
C HIS A 54 -88.28 -55.28 73.30
N GLU A 55 -88.38 -56.46 72.69
CA GLU A 55 -87.30 -57.09 71.92
C GLU A 55 -86.92 -56.23 70.71
N GLU A 56 -87.90 -55.80 69.91
CA GLU A 56 -87.67 -54.90 68.78
C GLU A 56 -87.01 -53.58 69.22
N ARG A 57 -87.45 -52.99 70.33
CA ARG A 57 -86.83 -51.77 70.87
C ARG A 57 -85.37 -52.01 71.27
N ALA A 58 -85.08 -53.13 71.90
CA ALA A 58 -83.72 -53.49 72.31
C ALA A 58 -82.80 -53.69 71.10
N GLU A 59 -83.29 -54.37 70.05
CA GLU A 59 -82.57 -54.54 68.79
C GLU A 59 -82.31 -53.19 68.11
N LEU A 60 -83.32 -52.32 68.03
CA LEU A 60 -83.17 -50.98 67.46
C LEU A 60 -82.21 -50.10 68.27
N GLU A 61 -82.22 -50.19 69.60
CA GLU A 61 -81.26 -49.49 70.47
C GLU A 61 -79.83 -49.99 70.22
N GLN A 62 -79.63 -51.29 70.09
CA GLN A 62 -78.33 -51.88 69.77
C GLN A 62 -77.85 -51.46 68.37
N GLN A 63 -78.72 -51.51 67.36
CA GLN A 63 -78.42 -51.04 66.01
C GLN A 63 -78.05 -49.57 66.01
N LYS A 64 -78.85 -48.71 66.67
CA LYS A 64 -78.58 -47.28 66.80
C LYS A 64 -77.21 -47.04 67.45
N TYR A 65 -76.88 -47.74 68.53
CA TYR A 65 -75.57 -47.62 69.17
C TYR A 65 -74.43 -48.00 68.23
N SER A 66 -74.56 -49.10 67.47
CA SER A 66 -73.55 -49.53 66.50
C SER A 66 -73.37 -48.52 65.35
N LEU A 67 -74.48 -47.91 64.88
CA LEU A 67 -74.45 -46.87 63.86
C LEU A 67 -73.85 -45.56 64.38
N GLU A 68 -74.14 -45.18 65.62
CA GLU A 68 -73.54 -44.01 66.26
C GLU A 68 -72.03 -44.20 66.47
N ALA A 69 -71.60 -45.40 66.87
CA ALA A 69 -70.19 -45.75 67.00
C ALA A 69 -69.46 -45.70 65.64
N GLY A 70 -70.00 -46.36 64.62
CA GLY A 70 -69.44 -46.32 63.26
C GLY A 70 -69.44 -44.91 62.67
N GLY A 71 -70.48 -44.11 62.94
CA GLY A 71 -70.55 -42.71 62.54
C GLY A 71 -69.50 -41.84 63.25
N ALA A 72 -69.22 -42.08 64.52
CA ALA A 72 -68.17 -41.39 65.26
C ALA A 72 -66.76 -41.72 64.72
N GLU A 73 -66.51 -42.99 64.39
CA GLU A 73 -65.26 -43.41 63.76
C GLU A 73 -65.09 -42.81 62.36
N ALA A 74 -66.14 -42.82 61.54
CA ALA A 74 -66.12 -42.19 60.22
C ALA A 74 -65.85 -40.68 60.30
N ARG A 75 -66.42 -39.98 61.28
CA ARG A 75 -66.13 -38.55 61.52
C ARG A 75 -64.68 -38.31 61.93
N LYS A 76 -64.10 -39.15 62.79
CA LYS A 76 -62.68 -39.06 63.17
C LYS A 76 -61.77 -39.26 61.96
N MET A 77 -62.00 -40.30 61.17
CA MET A 77 -61.24 -40.55 59.94
C MET A 77 -61.38 -39.39 58.94
N ALA A 78 -62.58 -38.85 58.76
CA ALA A 78 -62.80 -37.71 57.88
C ALA A 78 -62.04 -36.46 58.34
N GLU A 79 -61.99 -36.21 59.65
CA GLU A 79 -61.25 -35.08 60.22
C GLU A 79 -59.72 -35.26 60.07
N GLU A 80 -59.19 -36.47 60.27
CA GLU A 80 -57.78 -36.78 60.01
C GLU A 80 -57.41 -36.62 58.53
N LEU A 81 -58.26 -37.09 57.62
CA LEU A 81 -58.09 -36.87 56.18
C LEU A 81 -58.14 -35.38 55.82
N ARG A 82 -59.02 -34.60 56.45
CA ARG A 82 -59.09 -33.15 56.26
C ARG A 82 -57.80 -32.46 56.71
N GLN A 83 -57.27 -32.83 57.88
CA GLN A 83 -56.03 -32.26 58.42
C GLN A 83 -54.82 -32.61 57.58
N THR A 84 -54.70 -33.88 57.15
CA THR A 84 -53.64 -34.31 56.25
C THR A 84 -53.73 -33.60 54.89
N GLY A 85 -54.93 -33.46 54.34
CA GLY A 85 -55.19 -32.67 53.12
C GLY A 85 -54.69 -31.23 53.26
N LEU A 86 -55.06 -30.54 54.35
CA LEU A 86 -54.65 -29.16 54.61
C LEU A 86 -53.13 -29.02 54.77
N LEU A 87 -52.46 -29.96 55.45
CA LEU A 87 -51.00 -29.97 55.54
C LEU A 87 -50.32 -30.21 54.19
N THR A 88 -50.88 -31.09 53.36
CA THR A 88 -50.35 -31.30 52.00
C THR A 88 -50.50 -30.06 51.15
N GLU A 89 -51.65 -29.39 51.19
CA GLU A 89 -51.92 -28.15 50.46
C GLU A 89 -50.96 -27.02 50.89
N GLN A 90 -50.72 -26.87 52.20
CA GLN A 90 -49.72 -25.93 52.72
C GLN A 90 -48.32 -26.22 52.19
N LYS A 91 -47.89 -27.50 52.20
CA LYS A 91 -46.58 -27.90 51.65
C LYS A 91 -46.49 -27.62 50.15
N PHE A 92 -47.55 -27.89 49.39
CA PHE A 92 -47.60 -27.56 47.97
C PHE A 92 -47.51 -26.05 47.71
N ALA A 93 -48.16 -25.23 48.53
CA ALA A 93 -48.08 -23.78 48.41
C ALA A 93 -46.64 -23.26 48.64
N VAL A 94 -45.93 -23.79 49.65
CA VAL A 94 -44.52 -23.43 49.90
C VAL A 94 -43.64 -23.84 48.72
N LEU A 95 -43.77 -25.09 48.25
CA LEU A 95 -43.00 -25.59 47.10
C LEU A 95 -43.31 -24.81 45.81
N ALA A 96 -44.55 -24.37 45.61
CA ALA A 96 -44.94 -23.54 44.47
C ALA A 96 -44.24 -22.17 44.50
N ASN A 97 -44.21 -21.52 45.67
CA ASN A 97 -43.49 -20.25 45.85
C ASN A 97 -41.99 -20.40 45.63
N GLU A 98 -41.38 -21.47 46.14
CA GLU A 98 -39.96 -21.77 45.91
C GLU A 98 -39.68 -22.02 44.42
N ALA A 99 -40.54 -22.78 43.74
CA ALA A 99 -40.42 -23.03 42.30
C ALA A 99 -40.56 -21.74 41.48
N GLU A 100 -41.46 -20.84 41.86
CA GLU A 100 -41.59 -19.52 41.24
C GLU A 100 -40.34 -18.65 41.47
N GLY A 101 -39.80 -18.64 42.69
CA GLY A 101 -38.55 -17.96 43.01
C GLY A 101 -37.37 -18.46 42.16
N LEU A 102 -37.23 -19.78 42.01
CA LEU A 102 -36.21 -20.38 41.16
C LEU A 102 -36.41 -20.05 39.68
N ARG A 103 -37.64 -20.08 39.18
CA ARG A 103 -37.95 -19.66 37.80
C ARG A 103 -37.56 -18.20 37.54
N ASN A 104 -37.87 -17.30 38.47
CA ASN A 104 -37.46 -15.90 38.37
C ASN A 104 -35.94 -15.75 38.39
N LYS A 105 -35.22 -16.53 39.21
CA LYS A 105 -33.76 -16.50 39.22
C LYS A 105 -33.17 -17.02 37.90
N ILE A 106 -33.70 -18.12 37.35
CA ILE A 106 -33.31 -18.65 36.05
C ILE A 106 -33.53 -17.59 34.97
N ALA A 107 -34.71 -16.97 34.92
CA ALA A 107 -35.01 -15.92 33.94
C ALA A 107 -34.11 -14.68 34.08
N SER A 108 -33.63 -14.35 35.29
CA SER A 108 -32.64 -13.27 35.46
C SER A 108 -31.26 -13.66 34.93
N LEU A 109 -30.82 -14.89 35.21
CA LEU A 109 -29.53 -15.40 34.74
C LEU A 109 -29.49 -15.60 33.23
N GLU A 110 -30.62 -16.00 32.62
CA GLU A 110 -30.75 -16.12 31.17
C GLU A 110 -30.60 -14.76 30.48
N ARG A 111 -31.22 -13.70 31.01
CA ARG A 111 -31.05 -12.33 30.51
C ARG A 111 -29.61 -11.85 30.64
N GLU A 112 -28.99 -12.03 31.82
CA GLU A 112 -27.58 -11.67 32.02
C GLU A 112 -26.64 -12.41 31.05
N LYS A 113 -26.92 -13.69 30.78
CA LYS A 113 -26.15 -14.49 29.82
C LYS A 113 -26.32 -14.00 28.38
N GLU A 114 -27.52 -13.59 27.99
CA GLU A 114 -27.81 -13.02 26.68
C GLU A 114 -27.11 -11.67 26.49
N GLU A 115 -27.19 -10.77 27.47
CA GLU A 115 -26.46 -9.49 27.48
C GLU A 115 -24.93 -9.70 27.40
N GLN A 116 -24.40 -10.69 28.11
CA GLN A 116 -22.98 -11.05 28.02
C GLN A 116 -22.61 -11.61 26.64
N ALA A 117 -23.47 -12.43 26.02
CA ALA A 117 -23.24 -12.94 24.67
C ALA A 117 -23.17 -11.79 23.65
N ASP A 118 -24.12 -10.85 23.71
CA ASP A 118 -24.13 -9.66 22.87
C ASP A 118 -22.87 -8.80 23.07
N ALA A 119 -22.44 -8.62 24.33
CA ALA A 119 -21.20 -7.90 24.63
C ALA A 119 -19.95 -8.59 24.04
N VAL A 120 -19.88 -9.93 24.10
CA VAL A 120 -18.78 -10.71 23.50
C VAL A 120 -18.77 -10.54 21.98
N THR A 121 -19.92 -10.68 21.30
CA THR A 121 -19.98 -10.48 19.84
C THR A 121 -19.55 -9.07 19.42
N ALA A 122 -19.94 -8.04 20.19
CA ALA A 122 -19.52 -6.67 19.94
C ALA A 122 -18.01 -6.46 20.14
N LEU A 123 -17.41 -7.10 21.15
CA LEU A 123 -15.97 -7.07 21.39
C LEU A 123 -15.19 -7.82 20.31
N GLU A 124 -15.68 -8.98 19.86
CA GLU A 124 -15.10 -9.74 18.75
C GLU A 124 -15.10 -8.91 17.45
N ALA A 125 -16.21 -8.25 17.12
CA ALA A 125 -16.30 -7.37 15.96
C ALA A 125 -15.33 -6.18 16.05
N ARG A 126 -15.16 -5.58 17.24
CA ARG A 126 -14.17 -4.51 17.47
C ARG A 126 -12.73 -5.03 17.33
N LEU A 127 -12.45 -6.21 17.88
CA LEU A 127 -11.15 -6.86 17.77
C LEU A 127 -10.80 -7.17 16.31
N GLN A 128 -11.77 -7.65 15.52
CA GLN A 128 -11.58 -7.92 14.11
C GLN A 128 -11.26 -6.64 13.32
N LYS A 129 -12.05 -5.57 13.53
CA LYS A 129 -11.76 -4.25 12.91
C LYS A 129 -10.38 -3.72 13.30
N ALA A 130 -9.99 -3.86 14.57
CA ALA A 130 -8.67 -3.45 15.03
C ALA A 130 -7.56 -4.29 14.38
N LYS A 131 -7.75 -5.60 14.23
CA LYS A 131 -6.79 -6.48 13.52
C LYS A 131 -6.62 -6.06 12.06
N GLU A 132 -7.73 -5.81 11.35
CA GLU A 132 -7.71 -5.34 9.96
C GLU A 132 -6.98 -3.99 9.84
N ALA A 133 -7.27 -3.03 10.72
CA ALA A 133 -6.56 -1.75 10.75
C ALA A 133 -5.04 -1.93 11.00
N THR A 134 -4.65 -2.78 11.96
CA THR A 134 -3.22 -3.03 12.21
C THR A 134 -2.51 -3.74 11.04
N LEU A 135 -3.22 -4.55 10.25
CA LEU A 135 -2.66 -5.16 9.04
C LEU A 135 -2.48 -4.12 7.95
N GLN A 136 -3.45 -3.21 7.77
CA GLN A 136 -3.33 -2.09 6.84
C GLN A 136 -2.16 -1.18 7.22
N GLU A 137 -2.05 -0.77 8.49
CA GLU A 137 -0.93 0.05 8.98
C GLU A 137 0.43 -0.63 8.77
N LYS A 138 0.51 -1.96 8.95
CA LYS A 138 1.74 -2.71 8.67
C LYS A 138 2.10 -2.70 7.19
N ALA A 139 1.13 -2.94 6.31
CA ALA A 139 1.35 -2.90 4.86
C ALA A 139 1.78 -1.50 4.39
N GLU A 140 1.15 -0.44 4.92
CA GLU A 140 1.56 0.94 4.63
C GLU A 140 2.96 1.24 5.14
N LYS A 141 3.32 0.77 6.34
CA LYS A 141 4.67 0.93 6.89
C LYS A 141 5.72 0.23 6.02
N GLU A 142 5.43 -0.98 5.53
CA GLU A 142 6.32 -1.70 4.61
C GLU A 142 6.46 -0.96 3.28
N ALA A 143 5.37 -0.48 2.69
CA ALA A 143 5.39 0.31 1.45
C ALA A 143 6.18 1.62 1.60
N LEU A 144 5.99 2.34 2.71
CA LEU A 144 6.77 3.53 3.04
C LEU A 144 8.24 3.19 3.27
N GLY A 145 8.53 2.06 3.93
CA GLY A 145 9.90 1.55 4.11
C GLY A 145 10.60 1.31 2.77
N HIS A 146 9.92 0.66 1.82
CA HIS A 146 10.44 0.45 0.46
C HIS A 146 10.67 1.79 -0.26
N LYS A 147 9.74 2.75 -0.16
CA LYS A 147 9.90 4.08 -0.78
C LYS A 147 11.08 4.85 -0.20
N ILE A 148 11.28 4.79 1.12
CA ILE A 148 12.44 5.41 1.78
C ILE A 148 13.74 4.78 1.28
N ALA A 149 13.81 3.44 1.21
CA ALA A 149 15.00 2.74 0.72
C ALA A 149 15.36 3.16 -0.73
N LEU A 150 14.36 3.24 -1.62
CA LEU A 150 14.57 3.69 -3.00
C LEU A 150 15.08 5.15 -3.05
N MET A 151 14.48 6.05 -2.26
CA MET A 151 14.94 7.45 -2.21
C MET A 151 16.34 7.59 -1.62
N GLU A 152 16.70 6.77 -0.63
CA GLU A 152 18.04 6.74 -0.07
C GLU A 152 19.07 6.22 -1.09
N GLU A 153 18.71 5.23 -1.90
CA GLU A 153 19.54 4.73 -2.99
C GLU A 153 19.77 5.79 -4.07
N GLN A 154 18.71 6.44 -4.55
CA GLN A 154 18.80 7.54 -5.52
C GLN A 154 19.68 8.68 -4.98
N LYS A 155 19.50 9.04 -3.71
CA LYS A 155 20.34 10.06 -3.07
C LYS A 155 21.80 9.64 -2.96
N ARG A 156 22.08 8.35 -2.72
CA ARG A 156 23.44 7.80 -2.67
C ARG A 156 24.09 7.85 -4.06
N GLU A 157 23.36 7.49 -5.09
CA GLU A 157 23.81 7.53 -6.49
C GLU A 157 24.10 8.97 -6.92
N ALA A 158 23.15 9.90 -6.75
CA ALA A 158 23.36 11.31 -7.08
C ALA A 158 24.56 11.94 -6.33
N LYS A 159 24.80 11.55 -5.08
CA LYS A 159 26.00 11.98 -4.33
C LYS A 159 27.28 11.40 -4.89
N LYS A 160 27.26 10.14 -5.37
CA LYS A 160 28.40 9.52 -6.01
C LYS A 160 28.71 10.25 -7.32
N ASP A 161 27.69 10.51 -8.12
CA ASP A 161 27.82 11.26 -9.36
C ASP A 161 28.38 12.67 -9.10
N GLU A 162 27.91 13.36 -8.06
CA GLU A 162 28.46 14.66 -7.65
C GLU A 162 29.97 14.60 -7.35
N VAL A 163 30.42 13.53 -6.68
CA VAL A 163 31.85 13.31 -6.39
C VAL A 163 32.63 13.01 -7.68
N ASP A 164 32.11 12.17 -8.56
CA ASP A 164 32.74 11.79 -9.82
C ASP A 164 32.83 13.01 -10.77
N PHE A 165 31.79 13.84 -10.84
CA PHE A 165 31.80 15.12 -11.55
C PHE A 165 32.82 16.09 -10.98
N ARG A 166 32.92 16.23 -9.64
CA ARG A 166 33.94 17.08 -9.01
C ARG A 166 35.36 16.61 -9.31
N SER A 167 35.60 15.30 -9.28
CA SER A 167 36.89 14.72 -9.64
C SER A 167 37.24 14.99 -11.10
N THR A 168 36.28 14.80 -12.01
CA THR A 168 36.46 15.06 -13.45
C THR A 168 36.71 16.54 -13.71
N LEU A 169 36.00 17.45 -13.02
CA LEU A 169 36.22 18.89 -13.11
C LEU A 169 37.62 19.28 -12.62
N ALA A 170 38.10 18.65 -11.54
CA ALA A 170 39.46 18.87 -11.05
C ALA A 170 40.52 18.40 -12.06
N VAL A 171 40.30 17.24 -12.70
CA VAL A 171 41.19 16.75 -13.78
C VAL A 171 41.17 17.67 -14.99
N ALA A 172 39.98 18.09 -15.45
CA ALA A 172 39.84 19.03 -16.56
C ALA A 172 40.51 20.38 -16.25
N GLN A 173 40.38 20.87 -15.01
CA GLN A 173 41.03 22.10 -14.57
C GLN A 173 42.56 21.96 -14.54
N GLN A 174 43.09 20.85 -14.01
CA GLN A 174 44.51 20.55 -14.07
C GLN A 174 45.03 20.41 -15.51
N PHE A 175 44.24 19.82 -16.39
CA PHE A 175 44.55 19.70 -17.80
C PHE A 175 44.63 21.07 -18.48
N CYS A 176 43.64 21.95 -18.25
CA CYS A 176 43.65 23.33 -18.75
C CYS A 176 44.86 24.12 -18.23
N ASP A 177 45.19 24.01 -16.94
CA ASP A 177 46.35 24.68 -16.36
C ASP A 177 47.66 24.16 -16.97
N SER A 178 47.77 22.83 -17.16
CA SER A 178 48.93 22.20 -17.80
C SER A 178 49.06 22.60 -19.27
N MET A 179 47.94 22.66 -20.01
CA MET A 179 47.90 23.12 -21.40
C MET A 179 48.31 24.58 -21.52
N LYS A 180 47.83 25.44 -20.61
CA LYS A 180 48.21 26.85 -20.55
C LYS A 180 49.70 27.02 -20.25
N GLN A 181 50.23 26.25 -19.29
CA GLN A 181 51.66 26.26 -18.97
C GLN A 181 52.50 25.77 -20.16
N LYS A 182 52.10 24.69 -20.83
CA LYS A 182 52.79 24.15 -22.00
C LYS A 182 52.77 25.13 -23.16
N SER A 183 51.63 25.75 -23.44
CA SER A 183 51.49 26.78 -24.46
C SER A 183 52.35 28.01 -24.15
N GLN A 184 52.47 28.43 -22.89
CA GLN A 184 53.38 29.49 -22.47
C GLN A 184 54.85 29.10 -22.71
N GLN A 185 55.25 27.88 -22.34
CA GLN A 185 56.61 27.37 -22.58
C GLN A 185 56.93 27.30 -24.07
N GLU A 186 56.04 26.73 -24.89
CA GLU A 186 56.20 26.65 -26.35
C GLU A 186 56.28 28.05 -26.98
N ALA A 187 55.46 29.00 -26.53
CA ALA A 187 55.53 30.38 -27.01
C ALA A 187 56.84 31.08 -26.60
N GLU A 188 57.34 30.83 -25.38
CA GLU A 188 58.64 31.34 -24.93
C GLU A 188 59.79 30.74 -25.74
N GLU A 189 59.78 29.43 -26.01
CA GLU A 189 60.75 28.77 -26.87
C GLU A 189 60.70 29.31 -28.31
N LEU A 190 59.51 29.54 -28.85
CA LEU A 190 59.33 30.13 -30.18
C LEU A 190 59.88 31.56 -30.23
N LEU A 191 59.66 32.37 -29.18
CA LEU A 191 60.28 33.70 -29.08
C LEU A 191 61.79 33.64 -28.94
N GLN A 192 62.33 32.66 -28.20
CA GLN A 192 63.78 32.48 -28.06
C GLN A 192 64.42 32.06 -29.38
N THR A 193 63.82 31.11 -30.10
CA THR A 193 64.28 30.68 -31.43
C THR A 193 64.20 31.83 -32.43
N ALA A 194 63.08 32.56 -32.50
CA ALA A 194 62.96 33.74 -33.36
C ALA A 194 63.99 34.82 -33.02
N LYS A 195 64.26 35.08 -31.72
CA LYS A 195 65.33 36.01 -31.32
C LYS A 195 66.70 35.53 -31.75
N ALA A 196 66.99 34.24 -31.59
CA ALA A 196 68.27 33.65 -32.01
C ALA A 196 68.45 33.72 -33.54
N GLU A 197 67.38 33.47 -34.31
CA GLU A 197 67.36 33.63 -35.77
C GLU A 197 67.59 35.09 -36.18
N ILE A 198 66.89 36.04 -35.55
CA ILE A 198 67.10 37.47 -35.78
C ILE A 198 68.55 37.88 -35.45
N GLU A 199 69.10 37.40 -34.33
CA GLU A 199 70.50 37.64 -33.97
C GLU A 199 71.48 37.02 -34.97
N ALA A 200 71.19 35.82 -35.48
CA ALA A 200 72.00 35.16 -36.49
C ALA A 200 71.97 35.92 -37.82
N ILE A 201 70.79 36.33 -38.29
CA ILE A 201 70.63 37.17 -39.50
C ILE A 201 71.36 38.50 -39.30
N ARG A 202 71.24 39.12 -38.12
CA ARG A 202 71.92 40.39 -37.82
C ARG A 202 73.45 40.23 -37.81
N LYS A 203 73.97 39.12 -37.27
CA LYS A 203 75.40 38.80 -37.33
C LYS A 203 75.86 38.59 -38.77
N ALA A 204 75.15 37.77 -39.55
CA ALA A 204 75.46 37.54 -40.95
C ALA A 204 75.47 38.86 -41.76
N ALA A 205 74.45 39.71 -41.57
CA ALA A 205 74.41 41.03 -42.20
C ALA A 205 75.55 41.96 -41.74
N HIS A 206 75.97 41.88 -40.47
CA HIS A 206 77.13 42.62 -39.99
C HIS A 206 78.45 42.10 -40.57
N ASP A 207 78.61 40.78 -40.70
CA ASP A 207 79.77 40.15 -41.31
C ASP A 207 79.87 40.50 -42.80
N GLU A 208 78.75 40.48 -43.54
CA GLU A 208 78.67 40.96 -44.92
C GLU A 208 78.99 42.46 -45.03
N LEU A 209 78.47 43.29 -44.12
CA LEU A 209 78.78 44.71 -44.10
C LEU A 209 80.27 44.97 -43.80
N ALA A 210 80.91 44.10 -43.02
CA ALA A 210 82.34 44.17 -42.74
C ALA A 210 83.22 43.69 -43.90
N SER A 211 82.75 42.73 -44.72
CA SER A 211 83.48 42.25 -45.91
C SER A 211 83.39 43.23 -47.09
N LEU A 212 82.31 44.00 -47.21
CA LEU A 212 82.14 44.99 -48.29
C LEU A 212 83.30 46.02 -48.37
N PRO A 213 83.81 46.62 -47.28
CA PRO A 213 85.01 47.46 -47.31
C PRO A 213 86.26 46.76 -47.84
N GLU A 214 86.47 45.49 -47.47
CA GLU A 214 87.61 44.70 -47.96
C GLU A 214 87.47 44.47 -49.47
N GLU A 215 86.29 44.10 -49.94
CA GLU A 215 85.98 43.95 -51.37
C GLU A 215 86.13 45.27 -52.14
N ILE A 216 85.63 46.38 -51.59
CA ILE A 216 85.80 47.73 -52.17
C ILE A 216 87.30 48.06 -52.27
N SER A 217 88.08 47.77 -51.24
CA SER A 217 89.53 48.01 -51.25
C SER A 217 90.24 47.17 -52.31
N ALA A 218 89.88 45.88 -52.45
CA ALA A 218 90.42 44.99 -53.46
C ALA A 218 90.03 45.44 -54.88
N LEU A 219 88.81 45.91 -55.08
CA LEU A 219 88.35 46.48 -56.35
C LEU A 219 89.06 47.81 -56.68
N GLN A 220 89.29 48.67 -55.68
CA GLN A 220 90.09 49.88 -55.85
C GLN A 220 91.53 49.56 -56.24
N GLN A 221 92.13 48.53 -55.62
CA GLN A 221 93.48 48.08 -55.93
C GLN A 221 93.56 47.49 -57.35
N LYS A 222 92.59 46.64 -57.75
CA LYS A 222 92.45 46.17 -59.13
C LYS A 222 92.28 47.31 -60.12
N ARG A 223 91.47 48.32 -59.80
CA ARG A 223 91.32 49.53 -60.64
C ARG A 223 92.65 50.25 -60.81
N GLU A 224 93.43 50.37 -59.75
CA GLU A 224 94.74 51.03 -59.78
C GLU A 224 95.79 50.22 -60.53
N GLU A 225 95.76 48.89 -60.40
CA GLU A 225 96.58 47.96 -61.16
C GLU A 225 96.25 48.02 -62.66
N VAL A 226 94.97 47.94 -63.03
CA VAL A 226 94.52 48.13 -64.42
C VAL A 226 94.95 49.51 -64.93
N ARG A 227 94.82 50.57 -64.12
CA ARG A 227 95.27 51.93 -64.50
C ARG A 227 96.78 51.98 -64.75
N LYS A 228 97.58 51.30 -63.92
CA LYS A 228 99.04 51.19 -64.11
C LYS A 228 99.38 50.38 -65.35
N VAL A 229 98.71 49.25 -65.58
CA VAL A 229 98.87 48.42 -66.79
C VAL A 229 98.52 49.24 -68.04
N LEU A 230 97.39 49.95 -68.03
CA LEU A 230 96.98 50.81 -69.14
C LEU A 230 98.04 51.88 -69.41
N ARG A 231 98.56 52.50 -68.34
CA ARG A 231 99.61 53.52 -68.40
C ARG A 231 100.91 52.94 -68.98
N THR A 232 101.36 51.77 -68.54
CA THR A 232 102.55 51.12 -69.09
C THR A 232 102.35 50.68 -70.53
N THR A 233 101.18 50.18 -70.94
CA THR A 233 100.89 49.92 -72.36
C THR A 233 100.90 51.20 -73.19
N LEU A 234 100.31 52.30 -72.71
CA LEU A 234 100.32 53.59 -73.41
C LEU A 234 101.74 54.17 -73.49
N GLU A 235 102.53 54.09 -72.42
CA GLU A 235 103.94 54.47 -72.40
C GLU A 235 104.79 53.58 -73.34
N THR A 236 104.42 52.31 -73.52
CA THR A 236 105.04 51.41 -74.49
C THR A 236 104.66 51.80 -75.92
N TYR A 237 103.39 52.14 -76.19
CA TYR A 237 102.96 52.66 -77.49
C TYR A 237 103.61 54.01 -77.81
N LEU A 238 103.77 54.91 -76.83
CA LEU A 238 104.49 56.17 -76.98
C LEU A 238 105.98 55.95 -77.25
N ARG A 239 106.65 55.03 -76.55
CA ARG A 239 108.03 54.63 -76.86
C ARG A 239 108.20 54.06 -78.26
N ASN A 240 107.21 53.31 -78.74
CA ASN A 240 107.24 52.77 -80.09
C ASN A 240 107.04 53.85 -81.18
N LEU A 241 106.45 55.00 -80.82
CA LEU A 241 106.27 56.14 -81.73
C LEU A 241 107.50 57.08 -81.76
N ASP A 242 108.34 57.08 -80.72
CA ASP A 242 109.54 57.93 -80.63
C ASP A 242 110.77 57.39 -81.41
N ILE A 243 110.67 56.25 -82.11
CA ILE A 243 111.81 55.59 -82.79
C ILE A 243 111.96 55.96 -84.28
N PHE A 244 111.12 56.83 -84.86
CA PHE A 244 111.35 57.31 -86.23
C PHE A 244 111.02 58.81 -86.43
N PRO A 245 112.02 59.68 -86.66
CA PRO A 245 111.82 61.02 -87.19
C PRO A 245 111.62 61.02 -88.71
N GLU A 246 110.91 62.03 -89.20
CA GLU A 246 110.43 62.27 -90.58
C GLU A 246 111.54 62.32 -91.65
N ASP A 247 111.36 61.72 -92.84
CA ASP A 247 110.75 62.38 -94.03
C ASP A 247 110.87 61.56 -95.36
N LYS A 248 109.73 61.50 -96.07
CA LYS A 248 109.44 61.47 -97.53
C LYS A 248 110.40 60.83 -98.56
N ASP A 249 109.87 59.87 -99.34
CA ASP A 249 109.60 60.04 -100.79
C ASP A 249 108.93 58.81 -101.44
N GLY A 250 107.95 59.05 -102.33
CA GLY A 250 107.70 58.20 -103.50
C GLY A 250 106.35 57.47 -103.65
N LEU A 251 105.40 58.12 -104.35
CA LEU A 251 104.41 57.58 -105.34
C LEU A 251 103.46 56.43 -104.92
N SER A 252 102.15 56.38 -105.20
CA SER A 252 101.17 57.22 -105.88
C SER A 252 99.75 56.73 -105.49
N PRO A 253 98.72 57.59 -105.55
CA PRO A 253 97.38 57.37 -104.96
C PRO A 253 96.37 56.75 -105.93
N TRP A 254 95.51 55.86 -105.41
CA TRP A 254 94.15 55.62 -105.91
C TRP A 254 93.20 55.54 -104.73
N GLN A 255 92.27 56.49 -104.73
CA GLN A 255 91.00 56.48 -104.01
C GLN A 255 89.99 55.59 -104.75
N ASP A 256 88.87 55.34 -104.08
CA ASP A 256 87.56 54.88 -104.57
C ASP A 256 87.30 53.37 -104.69
N THR A 257 86.70 52.83 -103.62
CA THR A 257 85.46 52.03 -103.60
C THR A 257 85.04 51.97 -102.12
N ASP A 258 84.14 52.82 -101.62
CA ASP A 258 82.69 52.61 -101.70
C ASP A 258 82.31 51.13 -101.83
N ASP A 259 81.71 50.61 -100.75
CA ASP A 259 81.08 49.28 -100.55
C ASP A 259 81.75 48.42 -99.48
N LEU A 260 81.47 48.73 -98.20
CA LEU A 260 81.13 47.67 -97.22
C LEU A 260 80.41 48.20 -95.97
N PHE A 261 79.61 49.27 -96.13
CA PHE A 261 78.46 49.48 -95.27
C PHE A 261 77.24 48.99 -96.03
N GLN A 262 76.76 47.78 -95.73
CA GLN A 262 75.32 47.52 -95.74
C GLN A 262 74.93 46.19 -95.09
N LYS A 263 73.89 46.34 -94.25
CA LYS A 263 72.96 45.36 -93.63
C LYS A 263 73.38 44.93 -92.21
N MET A 264 72.66 45.30 -91.15
CA MET A 264 71.23 45.57 -91.06
C MET A 264 70.87 46.85 -90.30
N GLN A 265 69.78 47.44 -90.78
CA GLN A 265 69.24 48.76 -90.49
C GLN A 265 68.66 48.88 -89.07
N ILE A 266 68.89 50.05 -88.48
CA ILE A 266 67.97 50.70 -87.57
C ILE A 266 67.43 51.91 -88.33
N LEU A 267 66.11 52.09 -88.39
CA LEU A 267 65.33 53.33 -88.51
C LEU A 267 63.90 52.92 -88.06
N GLU A 268 63.25 53.45 -87.02
CA GLU A 268 62.91 54.85 -86.69
C GLU A 268 61.88 55.44 -87.68
N ASP A 269 60.58 55.07 -87.53
CA ASP A 269 59.48 55.97 -87.15
C ASP A 269 58.08 55.28 -87.27
N GLY A 270 57.24 55.43 -86.22
CA GLY A 270 55.76 55.36 -86.24
C GLY A 270 54.93 54.17 -86.81
N THR A 271 54.39 53.32 -85.91
CA THR A 271 53.11 52.54 -85.98
C THR A 271 52.97 51.41 -87.04
N LEU A 272 52.87 50.11 -86.69
CA LEU A 272 51.80 49.25 -86.10
C LEU A 272 50.87 48.55 -87.12
N ALA A 273 50.84 47.20 -87.08
CA ALA A 273 49.64 46.35 -87.16
C ALA A 273 50.08 44.89 -86.86
N ALA A 274 49.68 44.24 -85.76
CA ALA A 274 48.35 43.85 -85.28
C ALA A 274 47.96 42.45 -85.78
N GLU A 275 48.04 41.47 -84.86
CA GLU A 275 47.28 40.20 -84.71
C GLU A 275 48.16 39.20 -83.94
N ASP A 276 47.88 38.74 -82.73
CA ASP A 276 46.87 39.11 -81.76
C ASP A 276 47.34 38.71 -80.35
N MET A 277 46.90 39.52 -79.40
CA MET A 277 47.19 39.46 -77.98
C MET A 277 46.04 38.78 -77.23
N ALA A 278 46.40 38.18 -76.08
CA ALA A 278 45.57 37.95 -74.90
C ALA A 278 44.65 36.73 -74.83
N SER A 279 44.96 35.87 -73.84
CA SER A 279 44.07 35.13 -72.93
C SER A 279 44.97 34.13 -72.15
N ILE A 280 45.11 34.05 -70.83
CA ILE A 280 44.24 34.27 -69.64
C ILE A 280 45.20 34.22 -68.43
N ASN A 281 45.34 35.29 -67.63
CA ASN A 281 44.73 35.52 -66.31
C ASN A 281 45.15 34.58 -65.15
N GLY A 282 45.48 35.19 -64.00
CA GLY A 282 45.66 34.55 -62.68
C GLY A 282 46.84 35.13 -61.90
N GLU A 283 46.80 36.39 -61.43
CA GLU A 283 46.28 36.82 -60.11
C GLU A 283 47.00 36.18 -58.89
N GLU A 284 47.79 37.03 -58.19
CA GLU A 284 47.99 37.02 -56.72
C GLU A 284 46.63 37.03 -55.99
N PRO A 285 46.47 36.64 -54.69
CA PRO A 285 47.26 37.24 -53.58
C PRO A 285 47.37 36.49 -52.21
N ALA A 286 48.11 37.14 -51.31
CA ALA A 286 47.84 37.39 -49.87
C ALA A 286 47.81 36.26 -48.80
N VAL A 287 48.64 36.49 -47.77
CA VAL A 287 48.44 36.34 -46.31
C VAL A 287 47.14 35.68 -45.81
N ASP A 288 47.22 34.71 -44.90
CA ASP A 288 47.13 34.95 -43.44
C ASP A 288 47.33 33.64 -42.61
N SER A 289 47.52 33.88 -41.33
CA SER A 289 47.70 33.09 -40.11
C SER A 289 46.74 31.90 -39.83
N ALA A 290 47.09 31.21 -38.73
CA ALA A 290 46.24 30.35 -37.87
C ALA A 290 46.09 28.88 -38.33
N SER A 291 46.58 27.89 -37.58
CA SER A 291 46.10 27.33 -36.29
C SER A 291 45.30 26.03 -36.51
N SER A 292 45.58 25.02 -35.69
CA SER A 292 44.69 23.92 -35.26
C SER A 292 44.12 23.02 -36.36
N LEU A 293 44.50 21.74 -36.49
CA LEU A 293 44.23 20.62 -35.57
C LEU A 293 42.79 20.56 -35.04
N GLU A 294 42.19 19.40 -35.27
CA GLU A 294 40.93 18.86 -34.74
C GLU A 294 39.64 19.29 -35.46
N GLU A 295 38.95 18.32 -36.06
CA GLU A 295 37.72 17.78 -35.48
C GLU A 295 37.32 16.50 -36.23
N GLU A 296 37.43 15.36 -35.54
CA GLU A 296 36.62 14.18 -35.79
C GLU A 296 35.15 14.58 -35.56
N SER A 297 34.28 14.26 -36.52
CA SER A 297 32.83 14.30 -36.30
C SER A 297 32.29 12.88 -36.29
N ASP A 298 31.91 12.47 -35.08
CA ASP A 298 31.00 11.38 -34.80
C ASP A 298 29.71 11.48 -35.61
N LEU A 299 29.30 10.36 -36.21
CA LEU A 299 27.88 10.03 -36.33
C LEU A 299 27.69 8.50 -36.37
N MET A 300 27.89 7.86 -35.21
CA MET A 300 27.31 6.54 -34.94
C MET A 300 25.79 6.70 -34.79
N SER A 301 25.07 6.15 -35.75
CA SER A 301 23.63 5.94 -35.70
C SER A 301 23.29 4.87 -34.67
N VAL A 302 22.84 5.28 -33.48
CA VAL A 302 22.10 4.41 -32.55
C VAL A 302 20.62 4.60 -32.87
N PHE A 303 20.12 3.73 -33.74
CA PHE A 303 18.70 3.49 -33.91
C PHE A 303 18.48 2.03 -33.53
N ASP A 304 18.02 1.78 -32.30
CA ASP A 304 17.40 0.50 -31.95
C ASP A 304 16.53 0.64 -30.69
N GLY A 305 15.27 0.20 -30.80
CA GLY A 305 14.47 -0.28 -29.67
C GLY A 305 13.55 0.70 -28.93
N GLU A 306 12.58 1.32 -29.62
CA GLU A 306 11.28 1.61 -28.98
C GLU A 306 10.43 0.33 -29.04
N ASP A 307 10.49 -0.50 -27.99
CA ASP A 307 9.47 -1.54 -27.78
C ASP A 307 8.22 -0.88 -27.21
N SER A 308 7.25 -0.75 -28.12
CA SER A 308 5.83 -0.67 -27.87
C SER A 308 5.35 -2.01 -27.32
N ASP A 309 4.96 -2.07 -26.06
CA ASP A 309 3.95 -3.03 -25.60
C ASP A 309 2.82 -2.27 -24.90
N ASN A 310 1.71 -2.22 -25.63
CA ASN A 310 0.38 -1.83 -25.22
C ASN A 310 -0.39 -3.13 -24.89
N ASP A 311 -1.46 -3.01 -24.10
CA ASP A 311 -2.51 -4.02 -23.85
C ASP A 311 -2.14 -5.05 -22.73
N ASP A 312 -2.95 -5.35 -21.71
CA ASP A 312 -4.40 -5.26 -21.56
C ASP A 312 -4.81 -5.21 -20.08
N GLU A 313 -5.96 -4.57 -19.87
CA GLU A 313 -6.82 -4.70 -18.69
C GLU A 313 -7.18 -6.18 -18.42
N ASP A 314 -7.27 -6.58 -17.15
CA ASP A 314 -8.50 -7.25 -16.71
C ASP A 314 -8.65 -7.29 -15.18
N ALA A 315 -9.67 -6.59 -14.73
CA ALA A 315 -10.28 -6.70 -13.43
C ALA A 315 -11.31 -7.83 -13.43
N LYS A 316 -11.24 -8.73 -12.44
CA LYS A 316 -12.33 -9.53 -11.83
C LYS A 316 -11.68 -10.36 -10.72
N GLY A 317 -12.10 -10.35 -9.46
CA GLY A 317 -13.47 -10.32 -8.99
C GLY A 317 -13.91 -11.74 -8.64
N LEU A 318 -13.50 -12.22 -7.47
CA LEU A 318 -14.20 -13.16 -6.57
C LEU A 318 -13.38 -13.35 -5.28
#